data_AF-A0A7S1APU6-F1
#
_entry.id   AF-A0A7S1APU6-F1
#
_cell.length_a   1.000
_cell.length_b   1.000
_cell.length_c   1.000
_cell.angle_alpha   90.00
_cell.angle_beta   90.00
_cell.angle_gamma   90.00
#
_symmetry.space_group_name_H-M   'P 1'
#
loop_
_entity.id
_entity.type
_entity.pdbx_description
1 polymer ?
#
loop_
_entity_poly.entity_id
_entity_poly.type
_entity_poly.pdbx_seq_one_letter_code
_entity_poly.pdbx_strand_id
1 'polypeptide(L)'
;YILWQLRTGRRWLLRRRLRLDFLKAAVEGWTFNLCVAVIIFVHTLILCLEANYDITSSTANYDARLRGSSEVFQIPIWLGFVDVGFSIGFVLELFLRILAHEGAFFLGDEWCWNLFDLCVICATMLEYLFPSLEHSSILRIIGHKPSRSLRVFRILRFAPSLYPLRFLLLACKNA
;
A
#
# COMPACT_ATOMS: atom_id res chain seq x y z
N TYR A 1 -8.89 8.27 37.58
CA TYR A 1 -10.16 7.52 37.60
C TYR A 1 -10.84 7.45 36.23
N ILE A 2 -10.97 8.56 35.48
CA ILE A 2 -11.58 8.61 34.13
C ILE A 2 -10.86 7.71 33.10
N LEU A 3 -9.53 7.62 33.15
CA LEU A 3 -8.74 6.74 32.28
C LEU A 3 -8.98 5.24 32.52
N TRP A 4 -9.46 4.86 33.71
CA TRP A 4 -9.74 3.46 34.03
C TRP A 4 -11.11 3.01 33.46
N GLN A 5 -12.10 3.89 33.48
CA GLN A 5 -13.44 3.71 32.88
C GLN A 5 -13.40 3.61 31.34
N LEU A 6 -12.59 4.44 30.68
CA LEU A 6 -12.34 4.32 29.22
C LEU A 6 -11.68 2.98 28.84
N ARG A 7 -10.84 2.42 29.73
CA ARG A 7 -10.18 1.12 29.54
C ARG A 7 -11.14 -0.06 29.71
N THR A 8 -12.11 0.02 30.62
CA THR A 8 -13.09 -1.05 30.85
C THR A 8 -14.22 -1.06 29.82
N GLY A 9 -14.65 0.09 29.29
CA GLY A 9 -15.60 0.16 28.16
C GLY A 9 -15.06 -0.46 26.87
N ARG A 10 -13.75 -0.30 26.60
CA ARG A 10 -13.04 -0.96 25.48
C ARG A 10 -13.14 -2.49 25.52
N ARG A 11 -13.13 -3.10 26.71
CA ARG A 11 -13.18 -4.57 26.87
C ARG A 11 -14.54 -5.19 26.48
N TRP A 12 -15.62 -4.44 26.60
CA TRP A 12 -16.97 -4.92 26.24
C TRP A 12 -17.24 -4.86 24.73
N LEU A 13 -16.64 -3.90 24.02
CA LEU A 13 -16.70 -3.78 22.55
C LEU A 13 -15.76 -4.77 21.83
N LEU A 14 -14.75 -5.28 22.53
CA LEU A 14 -13.82 -6.33 22.05
C LEU A 14 -14.40 -7.76 22.11
N ARG A 15 -15.70 -7.93 22.43
CA ARG A 15 -16.35 -9.25 22.35
C ARG A 15 -16.41 -9.69 20.89
N ARG A 16 -15.44 -10.52 20.49
CA ARG A 16 -15.43 -11.31 19.25
C ARG A 16 -16.80 -11.91 19.01
N ARG A 17 -17.45 -11.59 17.88
CA ARG A 17 -18.77 -12.16 17.55
C ARG A 17 -18.67 -13.29 16.53
N LEU A 18 -17.70 -13.29 15.61
CA LEU A 18 -17.44 -14.43 14.73
C LEU A 18 -16.18 -15.17 15.22
N ARG A 19 -16.38 -16.42 15.65
CA ARG A 19 -15.32 -17.37 16.04
C ARG A 19 -14.53 -17.86 14.82
N LEU A 20 -13.94 -16.96 14.04
CA LEU A 20 -13.12 -17.30 12.88
C LEU A 20 -11.65 -17.48 13.28
N ASP A 21 -11.40 -18.33 14.28
CA ASP A 21 -10.05 -18.57 14.81
C ASP A 21 -9.11 -19.17 13.76
N PHE A 22 -9.64 -19.91 12.79
CA PHE A 22 -8.89 -20.41 11.64
C PHE A 22 -8.39 -19.27 10.72
N LEU A 23 -9.26 -18.30 10.43
CA LEU A 23 -8.90 -17.15 9.58
C LEU A 23 -7.84 -16.29 10.26
N LYS A 24 -7.97 -16.10 11.57
CA LYS A 24 -6.98 -15.40 12.38
C LYS A 24 -5.63 -16.10 12.37
N ALA A 25 -5.61 -17.43 12.57
CA ALA A 25 -4.37 -18.21 12.52
C ALA A 25 -3.71 -18.18 11.12
N ALA A 26 -4.51 -18.17 10.05
CA ALA A 26 -4.01 -18.06 8.68
C ALA A 26 -3.39 -16.68 8.40
N VAL A 27 -4.04 -15.60 8.84
CA VAL A 27 -3.60 -14.20 8.61
C VAL A 27 -2.41 -13.81 9.50
N GLU A 28 -2.35 -14.30 10.73
CA GLU A 28 -1.23 -14.05 11.65
C GLU A 28 0.01 -14.93 11.33
N GLY A 29 -0.13 -15.90 10.44
CA GLY A 29 0.95 -16.77 10.01
C GLY A 29 2.11 -15.99 9.38
N TRP A 30 3.35 -16.39 9.70
CA TRP A 30 4.56 -15.86 9.07
C TRP A 30 4.53 -16.03 7.54
N THR A 31 4.00 -17.15 7.05
CA THR A 31 3.89 -17.44 5.61
C THR A 31 3.01 -16.42 4.90
N PHE A 32 1.83 -16.12 5.46
CA PHE A 32 0.93 -15.12 4.90
C PHE A 32 1.59 -13.73 4.85
N ASN A 33 2.22 -13.31 5.95
CA ASN A 33 2.89 -12.02 6.01
C ASN A 33 4.11 -11.94 5.08
N LEU A 34 4.87 -13.03 4.92
CA LEU A 34 5.98 -13.10 3.97
C LEU A 34 5.47 -13.04 2.53
N CYS A 35 4.42 -13.79 2.20
CA CYS A 35 3.79 -13.75 0.88
C CYS A 35 3.32 -12.34 0.53
N VAL A 36 2.62 -11.68 1.46
CA VAL A 36 2.19 -10.28 1.30
C VAL A 36 3.40 -9.36 1.08
N ALA A 37 4.45 -9.48 1.89
CA ALA A 37 5.65 -8.65 1.74
C ALA A 37 6.32 -8.84 0.37
N VAL A 38 6.41 -10.08 -0.12
CA VAL A 38 6.93 -10.39 -1.46
C VAL A 38 6.02 -9.80 -2.55
N ILE A 39 4.70 -9.92 -2.41
CA ILE A 39 3.74 -9.34 -3.37
C ILE A 39 3.85 -7.82 -3.40
N ILE A 40 3.97 -7.16 -2.25
CA ILE A 40 4.20 -5.71 -2.17
C ILE A 40 5.51 -5.36 -2.87
N PHE A 41 6.59 -6.09 -2.58
CA PHE A 41 7.90 -5.84 -3.20
C PHE A 41 7.84 -5.96 -4.73
N VAL A 42 7.27 -7.05 -5.25
CA VAL A 42 7.09 -7.27 -6.69
C VAL A 42 6.21 -6.17 -7.30
N HIS A 43 5.12 -5.81 -6.63
CA HIS A 43 4.25 -4.73 -7.08
C HIS A 43 5.01 -3.39 -7.16
N THR A 44 5.83 -3.07 -6.16
CA THR A 44 6.65 -1.85 -6.17
C THR A 44 7.73 -1.85 -7.24
N LEU A 45 8.31 -3.02 -7.57
CA LEU A 45 9.25 -3.14 -8.68
C LEU A 45 8.57 -2.87 -10.03
N ILE A 46 7.39 -3.44 -10.24
CA ILE A 46 6.61 -3.21 -11.46
C ILE A 46 6.22 -1.74 -11.58
N LEU A 47 5.77 -1.11 -10.50
CA LEU A 47 5.48 0.32 -10.45
C LEU A 47 6.72 1.16 -10.77
N CYS A 48 7.89 0.77 -10.26
CA CYS A 48 9.16 1.45 -10.55
C CYS A 48 9.55 1.33 -12.03
N LEU A 49 9.37 0.15 -12.63
CA LEU A 49 9.59 -0.06 -14.06
C LEU A 49 8.62 0.79 -14.89
N GLU A 50 7.33 0.78 -14.56
CA GLU A 50 6.31 1.62 -15.22
C GLU A 50 6.68 3.10 -15.15
N ALA A 51 7.09 3.59 -13.96
CA ALA A 51 7.54 4.97 -13.78
C ALA A 51 8.78 5.31 -14.62
N ASN A 52 9.74 4.38 -14.71
CA ASN A 52 10.93 4.57 -15.55
C ASN A 52 10.59 4.63 -17.04
N TYR A 53 9.65 3.79 -17.50
CA TYR A 53 9.13 3.84 -18.87
C TYR A 53 8.39 5.17 -19.14
N ASP A 54 7.56 5.62 -18.20
CA ASP A 54 6.80 6.86 -18.31
C ASP A 54 7.72 8.09 -18.43
N ILE A 55 8.75 8.18 -17.58
CA ILE A 55 9.76 9.26 -17.62
C ILE A 55 10.50 9.28 -18.97
N THR A 56 10.90 8.11 -19.45
CA THR A 56 11.63 7.98 -20.72
C THR A 56 10.74 8.34 -21.92
N SER A 57 9.47 7.92 -21.92
CA SER A 57 8.52 8.28 -22.97
C SER A 57 8.16 9.76 -22.95
N SER A 58 8.03 10.36 -21.75
CA SER A 58 7.71 11.78 -21.60
C SER A 58 8.84 12.64 -22.15
N THR A 59 10.08 12.37 -21.75
CA THR A 59 11.27 13.07 -22.26
C THR A 59 11.43 12.92 -23.77
N ALA A 60 11.29 11.71 -24.31
CA ALA A 60 11.31 11.46 -25.75
C ALA A 60 10.19 12.22 -26.49
N ASN A 61 8.97 12.26 -25.95
CA ASN A 61 7.85 12.99 -26.53
C ASN A 61 8.05 14.52 -26.46
N TYR A 62 8.70 15.05 -25.42
CA TYR A 62 9.05 16.48 -25.35
C TYR A 62 10.10 16.84 -26.41
N ASP A 63 11.15 16.03 -26.57
CA ASP A 63 12.19 16.23 -27.59
C ASP A 63 11.62 16.09 -29.01
N ALA A 64 10.72 15.13 -29.23
CA ALA A 64 10.06 14.92 -30.52
C ALA A 64 9.17 16.12 -30.90
N ARG A 65 8.46 16.72 -29.94
CA ARG A 65 7.69 17.96 -30.15
C ARG A 65 8.57 19.15 -30.51
N LEU A 66 9.74 19.27 -29.89
CA LEU A 66 10.74 20.28 -30.24
C LEU A 66 11.28 20.11 -31.67
N ARG A 67 11.40 18.86 -32.14
CA ARG A 67 11.88 18.53 -33.49
C ARG A 67 10.78 18.50 -34.56
N GLY A 68 9.52 18.77 -34.19
CA GLY A 68 8.37 18.71 -35.11
C GLY A 68 7.94 17.30 -35.53
N SER A 69 8.47 16.25 -34.88
CA SER A 69 8.12 14.84 -35.12
C SER A 69 7.03 14.39 -34.15
N SER A 70 6.00 13.69 -34.66
CA SER A 70 4.81 13.27 -33.89
C SER A 70 4.87 11.81 -33.41
N GLU A 71 6.06 11.25 -33.22
CA GLU A 71 6.23 9.89 -32.69
C GLU A 71 5.85 9.87 -31.20
N VAL A 72 4.69 9.29 -30.87
CA VAL A 72 4.20 9.17 -29.49
C VAL A 72 4.60 7.80 -28.94
N PHE A 73 5.58 7.78 -28.04
CA PHE A 73 5.90 6.57 -27.28
C PHE A 73 4.81 6.34 -26.21
N GLN A 74 4.13 5.20 -26.28
CA GLN A 74 3.06 4.82 -25.34
C GLN A 74 3.49 3.69 -24.41
N ILE A 75 2.99 3.74 -23.18
CA ILE A 75 3.19 2.71 -22.17
C ILE A 75 2.45 1.43 -22.61
N PRO A 76 3.05 0.24 -22.45
CA PRO A 76 2.39 -1.01 -22.83
C PRO A 76 1.12 -1.29 -22.03
N ILE A 77 0.05 -1.70 -22.71
CA ILE A 77 -1.28 -1.94 -22.10
C ILE A 77 -1.23 -3.07 -21.04
N TRP A 78 -0.37 -4.06 -21.23
CA TRP A 78 -0.24 -5.20 -20.30
C TRP A 78 0.20 -4.79 -18.89
N LEU A 79 1.03 -3.73 -18.76
CA LEU A 79 1.42 -3.19 -17.46
C LEU A 79 0.21 -2.68 -16.66
N GLY A 80 -0.75 -2.06 -17.35
CA GLY A 80 -1.99 -1.59 -16.71
C GLY A 80 -2.85 -2.72 -16.16
N PHE A 81 -3.00 -3.83 -16.89
CA PHE A 81 -3.74 -4.99 -16.40
C PHE A 81 -3.10 -5.62 -15.16
N VAL A 82 -1.77 -5.65 -15.13
CA VAL A 82 -1.00 -6.18 -13.99
C VAL A 82 -1.19 -5.29 -12.75
N ASP A 83 -1.13 -3.97 -12.87
CA ASP A 83 -1.37 -3.02 -11.76
C ASP A 83 -2.77 -3.18 -11.14
N VAL A 84 -3.79 -3.33 -11.99
CA VAL A 84 -5.17 -3.58 -11.54
C VAL A 84 -5.28 -4.93 -10.80
N GLY A 85 -4.66 -5.99 -11.35
CA GLY A 85 -4.65 -7.31 -10.72
C GLY A 85 -4.04 -7.30 -9.31
N PHE A 86 -2.88 -6.67 -9.14
CA PHE A 86 -2.27 -6.50 -7.81
C PHE A 86 -3.13 -5.64 -6.88
N SER A 87 -3.74 -4.58 -7.39
CA SER A 87 -4.63 -3.71 -6.61
C SER A 87 -5.82 -4.48 -6.03
N ILE A 88 -6.46 -5.34 -6.84
CA ILE A 88 -7.54 -6.22 -6.38
C ILE A 88 -7.04 -7.21 -5.31
N GLY A 89 -5.86 -7.80 -5.51
CA GLY A 89 -5.23 -8.70 -4.54
C GLY A 89 -5.04 -8.04 -3.16
N PHE A 90 -4.56 -6.79 -3.12
CA PHE A 90 -4.39 -6.04 -1.87
C PHE A 90 -5.70 -5.69 -1.19
N VAL A 91 -6.75 -5.39 -1.96
CA VAL A 91 -8.08 -5.13 -1.42
C VAL A 91 -8.62 -6.39 -0.75
N LEU A 92 -8.47 -7.55 -1.40
CA LEU A 92 -8.88 -8.84 -0.85
C LEU A 92 -8.08 -9.21 0.41
N GLU A 93 -6.75 -8.99 0.41
CA GLU A 93 -5.90 -9.18 1.57
C GLU A 93 -6.36 -8.33 2.77
N LEU A 94 -6.61 -7.03 2.53
CA LEU A 94 -7.08 -6.13 3.58
C LEU A 94 -8.44 -6.58 4.10
N PHE A 95 -9.35 -7.00 3.21
CA PHE A 95 -10.66 -7.49 3.58
C PHE A 95 -10.56 -8.75 4.45
N LEU A 96 -9.67 -9.69 4.12
CA LEU A 96 -9.38 -10.88 4.94
C LEU A 96 -8.84 -10.49 6.32
N ARG A 97 -7.95 -9.49 6.41
CA ARG A 97 -7.47 -8.95 7.69
C ARG A 97 -8.57 -8.30 8.51
N ILE A 98 -9.47 -7.55 7.88
CA ILE A 98 -10.62 -6.92 8.55
C ILE A 98 -11.55 -8.01 9.09
N LEU A 99 -11.85 -9.05 8.31
CA LEU A 99 -12.67 -10.18 8.76
C LEU A 99 -12.01 -10.99 9.88
N ALA A 100 -10.68 -11.13 9.87
CA ALA A 100 -9.93 -11.85 10.89
C ALA A 100 -9.85 -11.09 12.22
N HIS A 101 -9.75 -9.76 12.17
CA HIS A 101 -9.58 -8.92 13.36
C HIS A 101 -10.88 -8.26 13.86
N GLU A 102 -11.94 -8.24 13.06
CA GLU A 102 -13.26 -7.64 13.37
C GLU A 102 -13.12 -6.26 14.07
N GLY A 103 -13.60 -6.13 15.31
CA GLY A 103 -13.50 -4.92 16.12
C GLY A 103 -12.11 -4.63 16.71
N ALA A 104 -11.21 -5.62 16.75
CA ALA A 104 -9.82 -5.40 17.14
C ALA A 104 -9.01 -4.67 16.06
N PHE A 105 -9.49 -4.65 14.80
CA PHE A 105 -8.87 -3.90 13.72
C PHE A 105 -8.84 -2.39 14.00
N PHE A 106 -9.93 -1.86 14.56
CA PHE A 106 -10.12 -0.43 14.82
C PHE A 106 -9.69 0.03 16.22
N LEU A 107 -9.54 -0.89 17.18
CA LEU A 107 -9.30 -0.58 18.60
C LEU A 107 -8.08 -1.26 19.22
N GLY A 108 -7.35 -2.09 18.47
CA GLY A 108 -6.10 -2.72 18.89
C GLY A 108 -4.91 -1.75 18.90
N ASP A 109 -3.74 -2.19 19.35
CA ASP A 109 -2.53 -1.33 19.41
C ASP A 109 -2.06 -0.88 18.01
N GLU A 110 -2.36 -1.66 16.96
CA GLU A 110 -1.99 -1.39 15.56
C GLU A 110 -3.07 -0.62 14.77
N TRP A 111 -4.09 -0.07 15.44
CA TRP A 111 -5.26 0.53 14.77
C TRP A 111 -4.91 1.66 13.79
N CYS A 112 -3.90 2.48 14.09
CA CYS A 112 -3.46 3.57 13.21
C CYS A 112 -2.97 3.03 11.85
N TRP A 113 -2.19 1.95 11.87
CA TRP A 113 -1.62 1.35 10.67
C TRP A 113 -2.69 0.68 9.81
N ASN A 114 -3.61 -0.01 10.47
CA ASN A 114 -4.76 -0.63 9.83
C ASN A 114 -5.71 0.41 9.18
N LEU A 115 -5.95 1.53 9.86
CA LEU A 115 -6.74 2.65 9.33
C LEU A 115 -6.03 3.32 8.15
N PHE A 116 -4.71 3.53 8.27
CA PHE A 116 -3.91 4.05 7.16
C PHE A 116 -4.02 3.16 5.93
N ASP A 117 -3.88 1.83 6.09
CA ASP A 117 -4.02 0.88 4.98
C ASP A 117 -5.39 0.96 4.31
N LEU A 118 -6.46 1.13 5.09
CA LEU A 118 -7.82 1.31 4.58
C LEU A 118 -7.98 2.63 3.82
N CYS A 119 -7.48 3.74 4.37
CA CYS A 119 -7.49 5.05 3.71
C CYS A 119 -6.74 5.02 2.37
N VAL A 120 -5.59 4.35 2.30
CA VAL A 120 -4.81 4.21 1.07
C VAL A 120 -5.61 3.44 0.00
N ILE A 121 -6.25 2.33 0.36
CA ILE A 121 -7.09 1.57 -0.59
C ILE A 121 -8.29 2.40 -1.03
N CYS A 122 -8.97 3.11 -0.12
CA CYS A 122 -10.05 4.00 -0.49
C CYS A 122 -9.59 5.12 -1.44
N ALA A 123 -8.42 5.70 -1.20
CA ALA A 123 -7.83 6.69 -2.11
C ALA A 123 -7.55 6.10 -3.50
N THR A 124 -6.99 4.88 -3.58
CA THR A 124 -6.81 4.19 -4.87
C THR A 124 -8.14 3.99 -5.61
N MET A 125 -9.19 3.56 -4.89
CA MET A 125 -10.51 3.31 -5.49
C MET A 125 -11.17 4.60 -5.98
N LEU A 126 -11.03 5.70 -5.22
CA LEU A 126 -11.53 7.00 -5.64
C LEU A 126 -10.83 7.52 -6.90
N GLU A 127 -9.52 7.32 -7.02
CA GLU A 127 -8.78 7.67 -8.25
C GLU A 127 -9.29 6.87 -9.46
N TYR A 128 -9.58 5.57 -9.31
CA TYR A 128 -10.15 4.76 -10.40
C TYR A 128 -11.59 5.15 -10.75
N LEU A 129 -12.42 5.51 -9.75
CA LEU A 129 -13.83 5.86 -9.93
C LEU A 129 -14.04 7.28 -10.48
N PHE A 130 -13.12 8.19 -10.17
CA PHE A 130 -13.23 9.60 -10.53
C PHE A 130 -12.01 10.08 -11.35
N PRO A 131 -11.79 9.54 -12.57
CA PRO A 131 -10.70 9.97 -13.45
C PRO A 131 -10.83 11.44 -13.86
N SER A 132 -12.02 12.02 -13.77
CA SER A 132 -12.28 13.43 -14.05
C SER A 132 -11.70 14.40 -13.00
N LEU A 133 -11.43 13.95 -11.77
CA LEU A 133 -10.80 14.78 -10.75
C LEU A 133 -9.30 15.05 -11.03
N GLU A 134 -8.66 14.24 -11.86
CA GLU A 134 -7.27 14.43 -12.31
C GLU A 134 -7.08 15.69 -13.16
N HIS A 135 -8.16 16.27 -13.71
CA HIS A 135 -8.10 17.51 -14.50
C HIS A 135 -7.91 18.77 -13.65
N SER A 136 -7.96 18.68 -12.32
CA SER A 136 -7.68 19.80 -11.43
C SER A 136 -6.16 20.02 -11.32
N SER A 137 -5.71 21.22 -11.69
CA SER A 137 -4.30 21.61 -11.89
C SER A 137 -3.32 21.30 -10.75
N ILE A 138 -3.79 20.97 -9.55
CA ILE A 138 -2.99 20.63 -8.38
C ILE A 138 -2.48 19.18 -8.45
N LEU A 139 -3.28 18.24 -8.98
CA LEU A 139 -2.89 16.83 -9.12
C LEU A 139 -1.99 16.59 -10.34
N ARG A 140 -2.01 17.49 -11.32
CA ARG A 140 -1.18 17.39 -12.53
C ARG A 140 0.31 17.68 -12.31
N ILE A 141 0.66 18.44 -11.25
CA ILE A 141 2.05 18.73 -10.88
C ILE A 141 2.71 17.48 -10.26
N ILE A 142 1.90 16.62 -9.62
CA ILE A 142 2.31 15.31 -9.13
C ILE A 142 1.87 14.29 -10.19
N GLY A 143 2.54 14.24 -11.33
CA GLY A 143 2.22 13.32 -12.44
C GLY A 143 2.19 11.82 -12.09
N HIS A 144 2.47 11.46 -10.83
CA HIS A 144 2.33 10.13 -10.27
C HIS A 144 1.12 10.08 -9.32
N LYS A 145 0.12 9.27 -9.68
CA LYS A 145 -1.02 8.93 -8.83
C LYS A 145 -0.57 8.71 -7.38
N PRO A 146 -0.92 9.61 -6.43
CA PRO A 146 -0.36 9.58 -5.08
C PRO A 146 -0.68 8.26 -4.37
N SER A 147 -1.81 7.63 -4.72
CA SER A 147 -2.16 6.31 -4.24
C SER A 147 -1.12 5.22 -4.52
N ARG A 148 -0.38 5.32 -5.64
CA ARG A 148 0.69 4.37 -6.00
C ARG A 148 1.91 4.54 -5.10
N SER A 149 2.31 5.77 -4.81
CA SER A 149 3.41 6.07 -3.89
C SER A 149 3.09 5.67 -2.46
N LEU A 150 1.84 5.84 -2.02
CA LEU A 150 1.37 5.46 -0.69
C LEU A 150 1.48 3.94 -0.41
N ARG A 151 1.47 3.09 -1.45
CA ARG A 151 1.66 1.64 -1.32
C ARG A 151 3.09 1.29 -0.89
N VAL A 152 4.10 2.07 -1.28
CA VAL A 152 5.50 1.86 -0.86
C VAL A 152 5.65 2.08 0.66
N PHE A 153 4.90 3.02 1.23
CA PHE A 153 4.91 3.27 2.67
C PHE A 153 4.42 2.07 3.48
N ARG A 154 3.68 1.13 2.89
CA ARG A 154 3.30 -0.13 3.57
C ARG A 154 4.50 -1.00 3.91
N ILE A 155 5.59 -0.93 3.12
CA ILE A 155 6.84 -1.62 3.44
C ILE A 155 7.42 -1.09 4.76
N LEU A 156 7.16 0.17 5.11
CA LEU A 156 7.59 0.74 6.39
C LEU A 156 6.94 0.08 7.59
N ARG A 157 5.76 -0.55 7.44
CA ARG A 157 5.17 -1.39 8.48
C ARG A 157 6.05 -2.60 8.82
N PHE A 158 6.80 -3.10 7.85
CA PHE A 158 7.78 -4.18 8.03
C PHE A 158 9.18 -3.64 8.35
N ALA A 159 9.44 -2.33 8.26
CA ALA A 159 10.73 -1.75 8.62
C ALA A 159 11.16 -2.00 10.09
N PRO A 160 10.25 -2.12 11.08
CA PRO A 160 10.63 -2.55 12.41
C PRO A 160 11.28 -3.95 12.48
N SER A 161 10.91 -4.87 11.59
CA SER A 161 11.59 -6.18 11.52
C SER A 161 13.01 -6.07 10.95
N LEU A 162 13.38 -4.90 10.40
CA LEU A 162 14.73 -4.58 9.91
C LEU A 162 15.57 -3.82 10.95
N TYR A 163 15.05 -3.50 12.14
CA TYR A 163 15.87 -2.96 13.23
C TYR A 163 17.08 -3.84 13.59
N PRO A 164 17.01 -5.19 13.59
CA PRO A 164 18.17 -6.05 13.85
C PRO A 164 19.32 -5.84 12.85
N LEU A 165 19.00 -5.55 11.58
CA LEU A 165 19.97 -5.22 10.53
C LEU A 165 20.74 -3.94 10.84
N ARG A 166 20.09 -2.93 11.42
CA ARG A 166 20.75 -1.70 11.87
C ARG A 166 21.67 -1.95 13.06
N PHE A 167 21.26 -2.78 14.01
CA PHE A 167 22.12 -3.18 15.12
C PHE A 167 23.34 -3.99 14.65
N LEU A 168 23.16 -4.87 13.65
CA LEU A 168 24.26 -5.62 13.03
C LEU A 168 25.25 -4.68 12.31
N LEU A 169 24.74 -3.73 11.52
CA LEU A 169 25.57 -2.74 10.82
C LEU A 169 26.31 -1.81 11.79
N LEU A 170 25.67 -1.42 12.90
CA LEU A 170 26.32 -0.65 13.96
C LEU A 170 27.38 -1.46 14.70
N ALA A 171 27.15 -2.75 14.94
CA ALA A 171 28.13 -3.64 15.54
C ALA A 171 29.35 -3.86 14.62
N CYS A 172 29.14 -4.01 13.31
CA CYS A 172 30.24 -4.15 12.34
C CYS A 172 31.00 -2.83 12.08
N LYS A 173 30.36 -1.68 12.24
CA LYS A 173 31.03 -0.37 12.12
C LYS A 173 31.86 -0.01 13.36
N ASN A 174 31.52 -0.58 14.52
CA ASN A 174 32.15 -0.28 15.80
C ASN A 174 33.17 -1.35 16.25
N ALA A 175 33.55 -2.24 15.33
CA ALA A 175 34.62 -3.23 15.44
C ALA A 175 35.77 -2.82 14.52
#